data_AF-A0A1X2INS3-F1
#
_entry.id   AF-A0A1X2INS3-F1
#
_cell.length_a   1.000
_cell.length_b   1.000
_cell.length_c   1.000
_cell.angle_alpha   90.00
_cell.angle_beta   90.00
_cell.angle_gamma   90.00
#
_symmetry.space_group_name_H-M   'P 1'
#
loop_
_entity.id
_entity.type
_entity.pdbx_description
1 polymer ?
#
loop_
_entity_poly.entity_id
_entity_poly.type
_entity_poly.pdbx_seq_one_letter_code
_entity_poly.pdbx_strand_id
1 'polypeptide(L)'
;ILARSFMFEFSWHFGYGACALYLLGIAQTLSESHKNLTRGWLPSPTTVDVIGITFMMGPVVLHNICSISAGALAYSNLPVAEVFTNLLYGFWFMHCFTLSLTVLFAGARLIRILNCHLSRFPPTGERYKSIRVGIFKIQALMSIIALCLAGYAVFLLVYACIRDQVTQNSAGSIAMATIWNFWAPVATLLGEIALIVDPKLGEQTNFGIKSSSHGKSGTT
;
A
#
# COMPACT_ATOMS: atom_id res chain seq x y z
N ILE A 1 15.21 24.18 -10.21
CA ILE A 1 14.80 22.89 -10.83
C ILE A 1 15.17 21.71 -9.97
N LEU A 2 16.42 21.56 -9.52
CA LEU A 2 16.83 20.48 -8.60
C LEU A 2 15.95 20.37 -7.34
N ALA A 3 15.71 21.47 -6.62
CA ALA A 3 14.84 21.45 -5.43
C ALA A 3 13.39 21.04 -5.76
N ARG A 4 12.86 21.44 -6.93
CA ARG A 4 11.52 21.05 -7.39
C ARG A 4 11.47 19.55 -7.71
N SER A 5 12.45 19.04 -8.46
CA SER A 5 12.53 17.62 -8.82
C SER A 5 12.75 16.72 -7.60
N PHE A 6 13.48 17.20 -6.59
CA PHE A 6 13.65 16.49 -5.32
C PHE A 6 12.39 16.53 -4.46
N MET A 7 11.81 17.71 -4.23
CA MET A 7 10.62 17.86 -3.37
C MET A 7 9.38 17.17 -3.93
N PHE A 8 9.26 17.08 -5.26
CA PHE A 8 8.15 16.38 -5.92
C PHE A 8 8.15 14.87 -5.64
N GLU A 9 9.32 14.28 -5.45
CA GLU A 9 9.50 12.85 -5.19
C GLU A 9 9.53 12.52 -3.69
N PHE A 10 9.71 13.55 -2.84
CA PHE A 10 9.93 13.37 -1.41
C PHE A 10 8.71 12.79 -0.70
N SER A 11 7.50 13.32 -0.95
CA SER A 11 6.26 12.80 -0.37
C SER A 11 6.04 11.31 -0.68
N TRP A 12 6.37 10.91 -1.91
CA TRP A 12 6.27 9.53 -2.36
C TRP A 12 7.30 8.61 -1.71
N HIS A 13 8.50 9.09 -1.40
CA HIS A 13 9.48 8.31 -0.63
C HIS A 13 8.94 7.96 0.77
N PHE A 14 8.28 8.89 1.46
CA PHE A 14 7.67 8.60 2.77
C PHE A 14 6.52 7.61 2.65
N GLY A 15 5.61 7.81 1.69
CA GLY A 15 4.49 6.89 1.47
C GLY A 15 4.94 5.47 1.13
N TYR A 16 5.92 5.36 0.22
CA TYR A 16 6.54 4.08 -0.13
C TYR A 16 7.24 3.45 1.08
N GLY A 17 7.98 4.25 1.85
CA GLY A 17 8.67 3.79 3.05
C GLY A 17 7.71 3.24 4.11
N ALA A 18 6.57 3.89 4.32
CA ALA A 18 5.53 3.39 5.21
C ALA A 18 4.98 2.02 4.74
N CYS A 19 4.79 1.84 3.43
CA CYS A 19 4.39 0.54 2.86
C CYS A 19 5.45 -0.54 3.06
N ALA A 20 6.73 -0.20 2.91
CA ALA A 20 7.85 -1.12 3.15
C ALA A 20 7.97 -1.51 4.63
N LEU A 21 7.74 -0.58 5.57
CA LEU A 21 7.68 -0.86 7.01
C LEU A 21 6.49 -1.76 7.36
N TYR A 22 5.33 -1.57 6.71
CA TYR A 22 4.19 -2.48 6.88
C TYR A 22 4.53 -3.90 6.41
N LEU A 23 5.19 -4.05 5.25
CA LEU A 23 5.70 -5.36 4.81
C LEU A 23 6.64 -5.98 5.83
N LEU A 24 7.58 -5.18 6.36
CA LEU A 24 8.54 -5.65 7.36
C LEU A 24 7.82 -6.18 8.61
N GLY A 25 6.80 -5.46 9.11
CA GLY A 25 5.98 -5.90 10.24
C GLY A 25 5.24 -7.22 9.97
N ILE A 26 4.65 -7.38 8.77
CA ILE A 26 4.02 -8.65 8.34
C ILE A 26 5.06 -9.77 8.32
N ALA A 27 6.22 -9.53 7.71
CA ALA A 27 7.23 -10.55 7.51
C ALA A 27 7.90 -10.99 8.83
N GLN A 28 8.13 -10.07 9.75
CA GLN A 28 8.62 -10.37 11.11
C GLN A 28 7.58 -11.20 11.88
N THR A 29 6.30 -10.77 11.87
CA THR A 29 5.19 -11.52 12.49
C THR A 29 5.07 -12.94 11.92
N LEU A 30 5.26 -13.08 10.59
CA LEU A 30 5.24 -14.35 9.89
C LEU A 30 6.41 -15.25 10.33
N SER A 31 7.62 -14.70 10.44
CA SER A 31 8.82 -15.43 10.89
C SER A 31 8.65 -15.97 12.31
N GLU A 32 8.10 -15.17 13.23
CA GLU A 32 7.85 -15.58 14.62
C GLU A 32 6.72 -16.61 14.76
N SER A 33 5.58 -16.36 14.10
CA SER A 33 4.42 -17.26 14.17
C SER A 33 4.76 -18.66 13.68
N HIS A 34 5.61 -18.75 12.66
CA HIS A 34 5.93 -20.00 12.00
C HIS A 34 7.00 -20.82 12.72
N LYS A 35 7.95 -20.19 13.45
CA LYS A 35 8.83 -20.89 14.40
C LYS A 35 8.03 -21.74 15.40
N ASN A 36 6.83 -21.27 15.73
CA ASN A 36 5.97 -21.93 16.71
C ASN A 36 4.96 -22.92 16.09
N LEU A 37 4.70 -22.91 14.77
CA LEU A 37 3.55 -23.65 14.21
C LEU A 37 3.75 -24.53 12.97
N THR A 38 4.78 -24.36 12.13
CA THR A 38 4.84 -25.13 10.87
C THR A 38 6.27 -25.48 10.44
N ARG A 39 6.45 -26.68 9.88
CA ARG A 39 7.70 -27.22 9.28
C ARG A 39 8.01 -26.69 7.86
N GLY A 40 7.37 -25.62 7.41
CA GLY A 40 7.61 -24.97 6.11
C GLY A 40 8.83 -24.03 6.07
N TRP A 41 9.32 -23.74 4.86
CA TRP A 41 10.44 -22.84 4.60
C TRP A 41 10.00 -21.37 4.68
N LEU A 42 10.57 -20.62 5.63
CA LEU A 42 10.51 -19.16 5.70
C LEU A 42 11.91 -18.58 5.86
N PRO A 43 12.17 -17.39 5.27
CA PRO A 43 13.43 -16.69 5.45
C PRO A 43 13.66 -16.35 6.92
N SER A 44 14.93 -16.37 7.33
CA SER A 44 15.33 -15.98 8.67
C SER A 44 14.92 -14.52 8.97
N PRO A 45 14.73 -14.12 10.25
CA PRO A 45 14.46 -12.73 10.60
C PRO A 45 15.48 -11.76 9.99
N THR A 46 16.76 -12.11 10.00
CA THR A 46 17.82 -11.32 9.37
C THR A 46 17.62 -11.16 7.88
N THR A 47 17.18 -12.21 7.18
CA THR A 47 16.86 -12.12 5.75
C THR A 47 15.67 -11.20 5.49
N VAL A 48 14.65 -11.25 6.35
CA VAL A 48 13.47 -10.37 6.28
C VAL A 48 13.88 -8.91 6.48
N ASP A 49 14.75 -8.62 7.45
CA ASP A 49 15.26 -7.27 7.71
C ASP A 49 16.07 -6.75 6.53
N VAL A 50 16.96 -7.56 5.95
CA VAL A 50 17.73 -7.18 4.75
C VAL A 50 16.81 -6.84 3.58
N ILE A 51 15.76 -7.63 3.34
CA ILE A 51 14.78 -7.35 2.29
C ILE A 51 14.04 -6.04 2.57
N GLY A 52 13.59 -5.82 3.81
CA GLY A 52 12.92 -4.59 4.22
C GLY A 52 13.80 -3.35 4.05
N ILE A 53 15.05 -3.41 4.51
CA ILE A 53 16.04 -2.33 4.36
C ILE A 53 16.33 -2.08 2.88
N THR A 54 16.44 -3.12 2.06
CA THR A 54 16.66 -2.97 0.61
C THR A 54 15.48 -2.24 -0.04
N PHE A 55 14.24 -2.60 0.31
CA PHE A 55 13.08 -1.87 -0.18
C PHE A 55 13.06 -0.43 0.32
N MET A 56 13.45 -0.13 1.56
CA MET A 56 13.49 1.26 2.05
C MET A 56 14.61 2.11 1.43
N MET A 57 15.82 1.57 1.35
CA MET A 57 17.02 2.31 0.92
C MET A 57 17.19 2.34 -0.60
N GLY A 58 16.71 1.32 -1.31
CA GLY A 58 16.83 1.21 -2.77
C GLY A 58 16.31 2.46 -3.50
N PRO A 59 15.06 2.88 -3.27
CA PRO A 59 14.50 4.13 -3.80
C PRO A 59 15.34 5.35 -3.41
N VAL A 60 15.71 5.49 -2.14
CA VAL A 60 16.48 6.64 -1.65
C VAL A 60 17.80 6.79 -2.41
N VAL A 61 18.50 5.69 -2.69
CA VAL A 61 19.78 5.77 -3.41
C VAL A 61 19.54 5.95 -4.90
N LEU A 62 18.82 5.03 -5.53
CA LEU A 62 18.68 4.99 -7.00
C LEU A 62 17.91 6.19 -7.54
N HIS A 63 16.82 6.59 -6.88
CA HIS A 63 15.97 7.66 -7.38
C HIS A 63 16.64 9.03 -7.21
N ASN A 64 17.38 9.26 -6.12
CA ASN A 64 18.14 10.50 -5.97
C ASN A 64 19.27 10.60 -6.99
N ILE A 65 19.99 9.51 -7.29
CA ILE A 65 21.02 9.51 -8.33
C ILE A 65 20.41 9.91 -9.67
N CYS A 66 19.30 9.30 -10.07
CA CYS A 66 18.63 9.61 -11.34
C CYS A 66 18.05 11.05 -11.35
N SER A 67 17.40 11.48 -10.27
CA SER A 67 16.79 12.81 -10.17
C SER A 67 17.84 13.94 -10.19
N ILE A 68 18.96 13.79 -9.45
CA ILE A 68 20.05 14.76 -9.43
C ILE A 68 20.74 14.80 -10.80
N SER A 69 21.02 13.63 -11.39
CA SER A 69 21.67 13.56 -12.72
C SER A 69 20.81 14.18 -13.81
N ALA A 70 19.50 13.90 -13.82
CA ALA A 70 18.56 14.53 -14.73
C ALA A 70 18.50 16.04 -14.55
N GLY A 71 18.48 16.53 -13.30
CA GLY A 71 18.46 17.96 -12.99
C GLY A 71 19.74 18.69 -13.36
N ALA A 72 20.91 18.06 -13.17
CA ALA A 72 22.22 18.64 -13.50
C ALA A 72 22.46 18.72 -15.01
N LEU A 73 21.98 17.74 -15.77
CA LEU A 73 22.17 17.66 -17.22
C LEU A 73 21.10 18.41 -18.03
N ALA A 74 20.04 18.90 -17.37
CA ALA A 74 18.89 19.52 -18.03
C ALA A 74 19.24 20.68 -18.99
N TYR A 75 20.34 21.39 -18.72
CA TYR A 75 20.77 22.54 -19.53
C TYR A 75 21.96 22.26 -20.44
N SER A 76 22.75 21.23 -20.14
CA SER A 76 23.99 20.91 -20.86
C SER A 76 23.79 19.78 -21.87
N ASN A 77 22.94 18.80 -21.56
CA ASN A 77 22.71 17.64 -22.41
C ASN A 77 21.29 17.09 -22.21
N LEU A 78 20.32 17.71 -22.90
CA LEU A 78 18.90 17.38 -22.82
C LEU A 78 18.59 15.89 -23.10
N PRO A 79 19.17 15.24 -24.15
CA PRO A 79 18.92 13.82 -24.39
C PRO A 79 19.31 12.91 -23.22
N VAL A 80 20.43 13.21 -22.56
CA VAL A 80 20.88 12.40 -21.40
C VAL A 80 20.00 12.66 -20.17
N ALA A 81 19.54 13.90 -19.98
CA ALA A 81 18.61 14.24 -18.90
C ALA A 81 17.26 13.51 -19.04
N GLU A 82 16.77 13.33 -20.27
CA GLU A 82 15.58 12.55 -20.57
C GLU A 82 15.77 11.07 -20.25
N VAL A 83 16.91 10.48 -20.62
CA VAL A 83 17.23 9.08 -20.27
C VAL A 83 17.21 8.87 -18.76
N PHE A 84 17.85 9.74 -17.97
CA PHE A 84 17.82 9.64 -16.52
C PHE A 84 16.40 9.81 -15.93
N THR A 85 15.57 10.65 -16.55
CA THR A 85 14.17 10.81 -16.13
C THR A 85 13.35 9.55 -16.43
N ASN A 86 13.55 8.93 -17.59
CA ASN A 86 12.87 7.68 -17.95
C ASN A 86 13.33 6.51 -17.07
N LEU A 87 14.63 6.45 -16.75
CA LEU A 87 15.18 5.48 -15.81
C LEU A 87 14.59 5.66 -14.41
N LEU A 88 14.43 6.91 -13.95
CA LEU A 88 13.78 7.20 -12.67
C LEU A 88 12.37 6.62 -12.61
N TYR A 89 11.55 6.85 -13.63
CA TYR A 89 10.19 6.30 -13.68
C TYR A 89 10.18 4.77 -13.82
N GLY A 90 11.12 4.20 -14.56
CA GLY A 90 11.31 2.75 -14.65
C GLY A 90 11.68 2.12 -13.31
N PHE A 91 12.61 2.72 -12.56
CA PHE A 91 12.97 2.26 -11.22
C PHE A 91 11.79 2.36 -10.25
N TRP A 92 11.06 3.48 -10.26
CA TRP A 92 9.86 3.61 -9.45
C TRP A 92 8.81 2.55 -9.77
N PHE A 93 8.55 2.29 -11.05
CA PHE A 93 7.65 1.23 -11.49
C PHE A 93 8.09 -0.13 -10.93
N MET A 94 9.36 -0.49 -11.11
CA MET A 94 9.91 -1.76 -10.63
C MET A 94 9.79 -1.90 -9.10
N HIS A 95 10.15 -0.86 -8.34
CA HIS A 95 10.05 -0.87 -6.88
C HIS A 95 8.61 -0.99 -6.40
N CYS A 96 7.68 -0.20 -6.95
CA CYS A 96 6.28 -0.26 -6.57
C CYS A 96 5.63 -1.59 -6.94
N PHE A 97 5.93 -2.12 -8.13
CA PHE A 97 5.41 -3.41 -8.58
C PHE A 97 5.92 -4.55 -7.72
N THR A 98 7.23 -4.62 -7.48
CA THR A 98 7.85 -5.67 -6.65
C THR A 98 7.41 -5.60 -5.19
N LEU A 99 7.31 -4.40 -4.61
CA LEU A 99 6.78 -4.21 -3.26
C LEU A 99 5.31 -4.63 -3.18
N SER A 100 4.47 -4.25 -4.14
CA SER A 100 3.05 -4.64 -4.18
C SER A 100 2.88 -6.16 -4.20
N LEU A 101 3.62 -6.85 -5.08
CA LEU A 101 3.61 -8.32 -5.13
C LEU A 101 4.08 -8.96 -3.82
N THR A 102 5.14 -8.41 -3.21
CA THR A 102 5.71 -8.94 -1.97
C THR A 102 4.75 -8.75 -0.80
N VAL A 103 4.09 -7.59 -0.70
CA VAL A 103 3.03 -7.32 0.29
C VAL A 103 1.87 -8.30 0.13
N LEU A 104 1.36 -8.50 -1.09
CA LEU A 104 0.29 -9.45 -1.35
C LEU A 104 0.68 -10.88 -0.99
N PHE A 105 1.89 -11.30 -1.36
CA PHE A 105 2.37 -12.65 -1.07
C PHE A 105 2.54 -12.89 0.43
N ALA A 106 3.23 -11.99 1.13
CA ALA A 106 3.48 -12.09 2.57
C ALA A 106 2.17 -12.01 3.36
N GLY A 107 1.29 -11.06 3.00
CA GLY A 107 -0.01 -10.89 3.64
C GLY A 107 -0.95 -12.09 3.42
N ALA A 108 -1.02 -12.63 2.19
CA ALA A 108 -1.82 -13.82 1.92
C ALA A 108 -1.32 -15.05 2.71
N ARG A 109 0.00 -15.23 2.83
CA ARG A 109 0.57 -16.29 3.68
C ARG A 109 0.25 -16.07 5.15
N LEU A 110 0.37 -14.85 5.66
CA LEU A 110 0.04 -14.51 7.04
C LEU A 110 -1.44 -14.83 7.32
N ILE A 111 -2.36 -14.38 6.47
CA ILE A 111 -3.80 -14.65 6.59
C ILE A 111 -4.09 -16.15 6.61
N ARG A 112 -3.41 -16.97 5.78
CA ARG A 112 -3.58 -18.44 5.80
C ARG A 112 -3.16 -19.04 7.15
N ILE A 113 -2.04 -18.58 7.71
CA ILE A 113 -1.56 -19.06 9.03
C ILE A 113 -2.54 -18.65 10.13
N LEU A 114 -2.99 -17.38 10.16
CA LEU A 114 -3.96 -16.93 11.15
C LEU A 114 -5.29 -17.69 11.04
N ASN A 115 -5.77 -17.99 9.84
CA ASN A 115 -6.99 -18.80 9.66
C ASN A 115 -6.82 -20.24 10.17
N CYS A 116 -5.65 -20.84 9.95
CA CYS A 116 -5.32 -22.17 10.50
C CYS A 116 -5.26 -22.18 12.03
N HIS A 117 -4.79 -21.08 12.64
CA HIS A 117 -4.87 -20.89 14.08
C HIS A 117 -6.29 -20.68 14.58
N LEU A 118 -7.07 -19.87 13.85
CA LEU A 118 -8.43 -19.51 14.21
C LEU A 118 -9.34 -20.75 14.24
N SER A 119 -9.12 -21.72 13.36
CA SER A 119 -9.89 -22.98 13.34
C SER A 119 -9.68 -23.88 14.56
N ARG A 120 -8.65 -23.61 15.39
CA ARG A 120 -8.41 -24.32 16.65
C ARG A 120 -9.22 -23.76 17.83
N PHE A 121 -9.87 -22.61 17.67
CA PHE A 121 -10.66 -21.98 18.71
C PHE A 121 -12.16 -22.16 18.46
N PRO A 122 -12.98 -22.30 19.52
CA PRO A 122 -14.43 -22.32 19.36
C PRO A 122 -14.93 -20.97 18.81
N PRO A 123 -15.86 -20.96 17.85
CA PRO A 123 -16.31 -19.76 17.14
C PRO A 123 -17.05 -18.74 18.03
N THR A 124 -17.46 -19.14 19.23
CA THR A 124 -18.19 -18.30 20.20
C THR A 124 -17.28 -17.50 21.14
N GLY A 125 -15.99 -17.82 21.22
CA GLY A 125 -15.07 -17.16 22.14
C GLY A 125 -14.70 -15.73 21.75
N GLU A 126 -14.52 -14.84 22.72
CA GLU A 126 -14.05 -13.46 22.48
C GLU A 126 -12.71 -13.43 21.74
N ARG A 127 -11.83 -14.39 22.05
CA ARG A 127 -10.54 -14.57 21.38
C ARG A 127 -10.68 -14.88 19.88
N TYR A 128 -11.68 -15.71 19.50
CA TYR A 128 -11.97 -16.00 18.10
C TYR A 128 -12.42 -14.74 17.37
N LYS A 129 -13.34 -13.98 17.96
CA LYS A 129 -13.83 -12.72 17.38
C LYS A 129 -12.71 -11.70 17.19
N SER A 130 -11.85 -11.53 18.20
CA SER A 130 -10.70 -10.61 18.15
C SER A 130 -9.71 -10.97 17.04
N ILE A 131 -9.34 -12.25 16.92
CA ILE A 131 -8.43 -12.71 15.85
C ILE A 131 -9.06 -12.52 14.47
N ARG A 132 -10.36 -12.83 14.30
CA ARG A 132 -11.06 -12.65 13.02
C ARG A 132 -11.12 -11.20 12.58
N VAL A 133 -11.34 -10.27 13.51
CA VAL A 133 -11.26 -8.82 13.24
C VAL A 133 -9.85 -8.43 12.80
N GLY A 134 -8.81 -8.95 13.47
CA GLY A 134 -7.42 -8.72 13.08
C GLY A 134 -7.12 -9.18 11.66
N ILE A 135 -7.58 -10.38 11.27
CA ILE A 135 -7.43 -10.92 9.92
C ILE A 135 -8.09 -9.99 8.89
N PHE A 136 -9.31 -9.51 9.16
CA PHE A 136 -10.01 -8.60 8.27
C PHE A 136 -9.26 -7.28 8.07
N LYS A 137 -8.74 -6.68 9.16
CA LYS A 137 -7.95 -5.44 9.09
C LYS A 137 -6.67 -5.62 8.28
N ILE A 138 -5.94 -6.73 8.49
CA ILE A 138 -4.74 -7.07 7.71
C ILE A 138 -5.09 -7.22 6.23
N GLN A 139 -6.18 -7.91 5.90
CA GLN A 139 -6.63 -8.10 4.53
C GLN A 139 -6.98 -6.77 3.85
N ALA A 140 -7.74 -5.90 4.53
CA ALA A 140 -8.11 -4.59 4.02
C ALA A 140 -6.87 -3.71 3.75
N LEU A 141 -5.96 -3.61 4.73
CA LEU A 141 -4.72 -2.83 4.58
C LEU A 141 -3.82 -3.37 3.47
N MET A 142 -3.64 -4.69 3.39
CA MET A 142 -2.87 -5.32 2.32
C MET A 142 -3.44 -4.98 0.94
N SER A 143 -4.77 -5.05 0.77
CA SER A 143 -5.43 -4.69 -0.49
C SER A 143 -5.28 -3.21 -0.82
N ILE A 144 -5.44 -2.31 0.16
CA ILE A 144 -5.29 -0.86 -0.04
C ILE A 144 -3.86 -0.52 -0.46
N ILE A 145 -2.84 -1.07 0.22
CA ILE A 145 -1.44 -0.85 -0.12
C ILE A 145 -1.13 -1.37 -1.52
N ALA A 146 -1.57 -2.59 -1.84
CA ALA A 146 -1.33 -3.19 -3.14
C ALA A 146 -1.96 -2.38 -4.29
N LEU A 147 -3.21 -1.92 -4.10
CA LEU A 147 -3.91 -1.06 -5.06
C LEU A 147 -3.26 0.32 -5.17
N CYS A 148 -2.81 0.90 -4.06
CA CYS A 148 -2.10 2.18 -4.05
C CYS A 148 -0.80 2.09 -4.87
N LEU A 149 0.04 1.08 -4.59
CA LEU A 149 1.31 0.85 -5.28
C LEU A 149 1.12 0.48 -6.75
N ALA A 150 0.14 -0.39 -7.06
CA ALA A 150 -0.15 -0.77 -8.44
C ALA A 150 -0.72 0.40 -9.25
N GLY A 151 -1.64 1.18 -8.65
CA GLY A 151 -2.19 2.38 -9.28
C GLY A 151 -1.11 3.42 -9.56
N TYR A 152 -0.18 3.62 -8.62
CA TYR A 152 0.96 4.50 -8.84
C TYR A 152 1.90 3.98 -9.93
N ALA A 153 2.19 2.68 -9.96
CA ALA A 153 3.00 2.06 -11.01
C ALA A 153 2.37 2.24 -12.41
N VAL A 154 1.06 2.06 -12.54
CA VAL A 154 0.35 2.33 -13.79
C VAL A 154 0.39 3.81 -14.14
N PHE A 155 0.16 4.70 -13.18
CA PHE A 155 0.20 6.14 -13.39
C PHE A 155 1.58 6.61 -13.87
N LEU A 156 2.66 6.05 -13.32
CA LEU A 156 4.04 6.29 -13.77
C LEU A 156 4.27 5.92 -15.24
N LEU A 157 3.79 4.74 -15.65
CA LEU A 157 3.90 4.30 -17.05
C LEU A 157 3.11 5.21 -17.98
N VAL A 158 1.87 5.54 -17.61
CA VAL A 158 1.04 6.46 -18.39
C VAL A 158 1.73 7.82 -18.52
N TYR A 159 2.18 8.40 -17.40
CA TYR A 159 2.89 9.67 -17.40
C TYR A 159 4.15 9.63 -18.25
N ALA A 160 4.95 8.55 -18.20
CA ALA A 160 6.14 8.40 -19.03
C ALA A 160 5.80 8.42 -20.54
N CYS A 161 4.67 7.82 -20.95
CA CYS A 161 4.24 7.81 -22.35
C CYS A 161 3.71 9.16 -22.84
N ILE A 162 3.01 9.92 -21.99
CA ILE A 162 2.33 11.18 -22.38
C ILE A 162 3.04 12.45 -21.90
N ARG A 163 4.24 12.30 -21.30
CA ARG A 163 4.97 13.35 -20.60
C ARG A 163 5.11 14.62 -21.43
N ASP A 164 5.53 14.51 -22.68
CA ASP A 164 5.82 15.66 -23.53
C ASP A 164 4.56 16.49 -23.83
N GLN A 165 3.45 15.80 -24.09
CA GLN A 165 2.15 16.43 -24.35
C GLN A 165 1.59 17.10 -23.08
N VAL A 166 1.71 16.42 -21.93
CA VAL A 166 1.23 16.94 -20.64
C VAL A 166 2.06 18.13 -20.17
N THR A 167 3.36 18.13 -20.41
CA THR A 167 4.25 19.21 -19.94
C THR A 167 4.07 20.49 -20.76
N GLN A 168 3.63 20.38 -22.01
CA GLN A 168 3.31 21.53 -22.87
C GLN A 168 1.92 22.12 -22.60
N ASN A 169 0.99 21.34 -22.03
CA ASN A 169 -0.35 21.80 -21.67
C ASN A 169 -0.46 22.11 -20.17
N SER A 170 -0.60 23.39 -19.82
CA SER A 170 -0.70 23.83 -18.41
C SER A 170 -1.84 23.13 -17.65
N ALA A 171 -3.01 22.96 -18.26
CA ALA A 171 -4.14 22.30 -17.61
C ALA A 171 -3.87 20.80 -17.36
N GLY A 172 -3.27 20.12 -18.33
CA GLY A 172 -2.86 18.71 -18.20
C GLY A 172 -1.80 18.51 -17.11
N SER A 173 -0.81 19.41 -17.06
CA SER A 173 0.24 19.39 -16.04
C SER A 173 -0.32 19.57 -14.62
N ILE A 174 -1.25 20.51 -14.43
CA ILE A 174 -1.91 20.75 -13.13
C ILE A 174 -2.76 19.55 -12.71
N ALA A 175 -3.55 18.99 -13.63
CA ALA A 175 -4.38 17.82 -13.35
C ALA A 175 -3.52 16.62 -12.92
N MET A 176 -2.45 16.32 -13.65
CA MET A 176 -1.54 15.22 -13.32
C MET A 176 -0.81 15.45 -12.00
N ALA A 177 -0.33 16.67 -11.74
CA ALA A 177 0.31 17.00 -10.47
C ALA A 177 -0.67 16.87 -9.28
N THR A 178 -1.94 17.22 -9.47
CA THR A 178 -2.98 17.07 -8.44
C THR A 178 -3.21 15.60 -8.14
N ILE A 179 -3.45 14.78 -9.16
CA ILE A 179 -3.67 13.32 -8.98
C ILE A 179 -2.45 12.70 -8.28
N TRP A 180 -1.24 13.03 -8.74
CA TRP A 180 0.01 12.51 -8.16
C TRP A 180 0.17 12.82 -6.68
N ASN A 181 -0.14 14.04 -6.25
CA ASN A 181 0.07 14.46 -4.86
C ASN A 181 -1.05 13.99 -3.92
N PHE A 182 -2.29 13.84 -4.41
CA PHE A 182 -3.42 13.42 -3.58
C PHE A 182 -3.62 11.90 -3.52
N TRP A 183 -3.01 11.14 -4.42
CA TRP A 183 -3.17 9.69 -4.45
C TRP A 183 -2.71 9.00 -3.15
N ALA A 184 -1.51 9.33 -2.67
CA ALA A 184 -0.99 8.76 -1.43
C ALA A 184 -1.82 9.17 -0.20
N PRO A 185 -2.16 10.46 0.03
CA PRO A 185 -3.08 10.86 1.10
C PRO A 185 -4.43 10.13 1.09
N VAL A 186 -5.04 9.95 -0.09
CA VAL A 186 -6.31 9.22 -0.22
C VAL A 186 -6.14 7.76 0.19
N ALA A 187 -5.07 7.10 -0.26
CA ALA A 187 -4.80 5.72 0.14
C ALA A 187 -4.54 5.58 1.65
N THR A 188 -3.82 6.52 2.26
CA THR A 188 -3.60 6.55 3.71
C THR A 188 -4.91 6.73 4.47
N LEU A 189 -5.77 7.66 4.05
CA LEU A 189 -7.09 7.87 4.66
C LEU A 189 -7.95 6.59 4.59
N LEU A 190 -7.96 5.90 3.44
CA LEU A 190 -8.65 4.61 3.31
C LEU A 190 -8.07 3.55 4.27
N GLY A 191 -6.76 3.54 4.46
CA GLY A 191 -6.08 2.66 5.41
C GLY A 191 -6.48 2.94 6.87
N GLU A 192 -6.53 4.20 7.26
CA GLU A 192 -6.99 4.62 8.59
C GLU A 192 -8.46 4.27 8.83
N ILE A 193 -9.32 4.51 7.85
CA ILE A 193 -10.73 4.09 7.90
C ILE A 193 -10.82 2.56 8.07
N ALA A 194 -10.05 1.79 7.30
CA ALA A 194 -10.03 0.33 7.43
C ALA A 194 -9.57 -0.16 8.80
N LEU A 195 -8.69 0.59 9.47
CA LEU A 195 -8.23 0.29 10.83
C LEU A 195 -9.28 0.63 11.91
N ILE A 196 -10.01 1.72 11.73
CA ILE A 196 -11.02 2.21 12.69
C ILE A 196 -12.31 1.40 12.58
N VAL A 197 -12.70 0.99 11.37
CA VAL A 197 -13.95 0.24 11.14
C VAL A 197 -13.89 -1.10 11.89
N ASP A 198 -14.75 -1.21 12.89
CA ASP A 198 -15.01 -2.46 13.58
C ASP A 198 -16.01 -3.28 12.74
N PRO A 199 -15.69 -4.52 12.33
CA PRO A 199 -16.56 -5.31 11.45
C PRO A 199 -17.92 -5.66 12.07
N LYS A 200 -18.13 -5.36 13.36
CA LYS A 200 -19.42 -5.43 14.05
C LYS A 200 -20.52 -4.59 13.37
N LEU A 201 -20.14 -3.54 12.63
CA LEU A 201 -21.07 -2.73 11.85
C LEU A 201 -21.78 -3.52 10.74
N GLY A 202 -21.16 -4.60 10.23
CA GLY A 202 -21.74 -5.47 9.20
C GLY A 202 -22.76 -6.47 9.72
N GLU A 203 -22.69 -6.85 11.01
CA GLU A 203 -23.61 -7.80 11.64
C GLU A 203 -24.89 -7.11 12.16
N GLN A 204 -24.85 -5.78 12.35
CA GLN A 204 -26.02 -4.96 12.71
C GLN A 204 -26.68 -4.25 11.51
N THR A 205 -26.06 -4.21 10.33
CA THR A 205 -26.70 -3.79 9.08
C THR A 205 -27.55 -4.91 8.45
N ASN A 206 -28.29 -5.65 9.26
CA ASN A 206 -29.66 -5.92 8.86
C ASN A 206 -30.36 -4.56 8.90
N PHE A 207 -30.43 -3.90 7.75
CA PHE A 207 -31.38 -2.84 7.45
C PHE A 207 -32.80 -3.43 7.59
N GLY A 208 -33.17 -3.76 8.82
CA GLY A 208 -34.52 -4.06 9.24
C GLY A 208 -35.24 -2.74 9.20
N ILE A 209 -35.87 -2.47 8.05
CA ILE A 209 -37.04 -1.61 7.98
C ILE A 209 -37.98 -2.16 9.07
N LYS A 210 -37.94 -1.54 10.26
CA LYS A 210 -38.96 -1.75 11.29
C LYS A 210 -40.23 -1.18 10.68
N SER A 211 -41.03 -2.04 10.06
CA SER A 211 -42.44 -1.76 9.81
C SER A 211 -43.11 -1.61 11.16
N SER A 212 -43.24 -0.38 11.63
CA SER A 212 -44.03 -0.03 12.81
C SER A 212 -45.46 0.31 12.39
N SER A 213 -46.40 -0.58 12.67
CA SER A 213 -47.80 -0.27 12.96
C SER A 213 -48.28 -1.35 13.95
N HIS A 214 -48.34 -1.12 15.26
CA HIS A 214 -49.41 -0.43 16.01
C HIS A 214 -50.80 -0.66 15.38
N GLY A 215 -51.81 -1.25 16.03
CA GLY A 215 -51.98 -1.45 17.47
C GLY A 215 -52.90 -2.62 17.82
N LYS A 216 -52.69 -3.11 19.04
CA LYS A 216 -53.69 -3.80 19.84
C LYS A 216 -54.82 -2.80 20.13
N SER A 217 -56.04 -3.15 19.77
CA SER A 217 -57.25 -2.70 20.43
C SER A 217 -57.81 -3.90 21.17
N GLY A 218 -57.64 -3.94 22.49
CA GLY A 218 -58.41 -4.85 23.33
C GLY A 218 -59.67 -4.14 23.82
N THR A 219 -60.78 -4.85 23.85
CA THR A 219 -61.82 -4.70 24.88
C THR A 219 -62.70 -5.96 24.84
N THR A 220 -62.89 -6.53 26.03
CA THR A 220 -64.08 -7.26 26.55
C THR A 220 -65.05 -7.88 25.56
#